data_AF-A0A6A5QZE7-F1
#
_entry.id   AF-A0A6A5QZE7-F1
#
_cell.length_a   1.000
_cell.length_b   1.000
_cell.length_c   1.000
_cell.angle_alpha   90.00
_cell.angle_beta   90.00
_cell.angle_gamma   90.00
#
_symmetry.space_group_name_H-M   'P 1'
#
loop_
_entity.id
_entity.type
_entity.pdbx_description
1 polymer ?
#
loop_
_entity_poly.entity_id
_entity_poly.type
_entity_poly.pdbx_seq_one_letter_code
_entity_poly.pdbx_strand_id
1 'polypeptide(L)'
;MNVRKPRLGHAAVAAILADMDRYLPSDTINRQDYRRCRTVYGLMNTAFRRVESSKEAEKEYRELQELEKDLRTRLNNLDAAKGIPVKMTQYLDELKAAVDDALARGVTLEFLMQGVNDMLEDKPNAQPEAQPARVTMMPDTKYKKVRGELAEAQKKIQKLNEENNALTMKVKRLEMERDRAGV
;
A
#
# COMPACT_ATOMS: atom_id res chain seq x y z
N MET A 1 14.50 22.89 -3.23
CA MET A 1 13.19 22.23 -3.38
C MET A 1 13.05 21.84 -4.85
N ASN A 2 13.08 20.55 -5.18
CA ASN A 2 12.87 20.11 -6.57
C ASN A 2 11.38 20.27 -6.88
N VAL A 3 11.03 21.37 -7.57
CA VAL A 3 9.70 21.55 -8.14
C VAL A 3 9.59 20.56 -9.29
N ARG A 4 9.01 19.39 -9.04
CA ARG A 4 8.62 18.48 -10.12
C ARG A 4 7.67 19.26 -11.02
N LYS A 5 7.96 19.31 -12.32
CA LYS A 5 7.02 19.87 -13.30
C LYS A 5 5.67 19.15 -13.15
N PRO A 6 4.54 19.89 -13.19
CA PRO A 6 3.24 19.25 -13.19
C PRO A 6 3.16 18.26 -14.35
N ARG A 7 2.84 17.01 -14.04
CA ARG A 7 2.64 15.97 -15.04
C ARG A 7 1.29 16.24 -15.69
N LEU A 8 1.28 16.57 -16.99
CA LEU A 8 0.08 16.91 -17.75
C LEU A 8 -0.14 15.90 -18.87
N GLY A 9 -1.38 15.80 -19.35
CA GLY A 9 -1.75 14.88 -20.42
C GLY A 9 -2.34 13.55 -19.94
N HIS A 10 -2.91 12.79 -20.87
CA HIS A 10 -3.58 11.52 -20.57
C HIS A 10 -2.63 10.49 -19.93
N ALA A 11 -1.39 10.38 -20.42
CA ALA A 11 -0.35 9.52 -19.85
C ALA A 11 -0.01 9.87 -18.39
N ALA A 12 0.05 11.17 -18.09
CA ALA A 12 0.33 11.66 -16.75
C ALA A 12 -0.76 11.26 -15.76
N VAL A 13 -2.04 11.37 -16.16
CA VAL A 13 -3.17 10.95 -15.32
C VAL A 13 -3.06 9.46 -14.97
N ALA A 14 -2.74 8.61 -15.95
CA ALA A 14 -2.51 7.18 -15.71
C ALA A 14 -1.36 6.93 -14.71
N ALA A 15 -0.24 7.64 -14.87
CA ALA A 15 0.93 7.51 -14.00
C ALA A 15 0.64 7.99 -12.57
N ILE A 16 -0.08 9.11 -12.42
CA ILE A 16 -0.47 9.65 -11.10
C ILE A 16 -1.39 8.66 -10.39
N LEU A 17 -2.40 8.12 -11.08
CA LEU A 17 -3.28 7.10 -10.50
C LEU A 17 -2.47 5.88 -10.00
N ALA A 18 -1.55 5.36 -10.82
CA ALA A 18 -0.70 4.24 -10.43
C ALA A 18 0.17 4.53 -9.18
N ASP A 19 0.71 5.75 -9.08
CA ASP A 19 1.51 6.17 -7.91
C ASP A 19 0.68 6.26 -6.62
N MET A 20 -0.59 6.69 -6.73
CA MET A 20 -1.50 6.84 -5.59
C MET A 20 -1.83 5.52 -4.88
N ASP A 21 -1.83 4.40 -5.59
CA ASP A 21 -2.21 3.08 -5.04
C ASP A 21 -1.41 2.72 -3.78
N ARG A 22 -0.13 3.13 -3.73
CA ARG A 22 0.79 2.86 -2.61
C ARG A 22 0.45 3.62 -1.33
N TYR A 23 -0.31 4.70 -1.44
CA TYR A 23 -0.64 5.59 -0.32
C TYR A 23 -2.09 5.40 0.15
N LEU A 24 -2.84 4.51 -0.50
CA LEU A 24 -4.18 4.18 -0.05
C LEU A 24 -4.13 3.41 1.28
N PRO A 25 -5.16 3.56 2.14
CA PRO A 25 -5.29 2.79 3.37
C PRO A 25 -5.17 1.28 3.09
N SER A 26 -4.74 0.39 3.99
CA SER A 26 -4.56 -1.05 3.68
C SER A 26 -5.86 -1.79 3.29
N ASP A 27 -5.80 -2.79 2.42
CA ASP A 27 -6.97 -3.61 1.97
C ASP A 27 -7.22 -4.78 2.92
N THR A 28 -6.17 -5.19 3.62
CA THR A 28 -6.21 -6.21 4.67
C THR A 28 -6.94 -5.74 5.92
N ILE A 29 -7.01 -4.42 6.16
CA ILE A 29 -7.71 -3.86 7.32
C ILE A 29 -9.20 -3.76 7.00
N ASN A 30 -10.01 -4.57 7.69
CA ASN A 30 -11.46 -4.56 7.56
C ASN A 30 -12.12 -3.38 8.29
N ARG A 31 -11.77 -2.14 7.89
CA ARG A 31 -12.44 -0.92 8.34
C ARG A 31 -13.28 -0.36 7.20
N GLN A 32 -14.54 -0.01 7.50
CA GLN A 32 -15.49 0.46 6.50
C GLN A 32 -14.99 1.71 5.75
N ASP A 33 -14.37 2.64 6.47
CA ASP A 33 -13.81 3.88 5.89
C ASP A 33 -12.65 3.59 4.91
N TYR A 34 -11.81 2.60 5.22
CA TYR A 34 -10.68 2.18 4.38
C TYR A 34 -11.21 1.58 3.07
N ARG A 35 -12.23 0.72 3.19
CA ARG A 35 -12.92 0.13 2.04
C ARG A 35 -13.54 1.19 1.15
N ARG A 36 -14.24 2.17 1.74
CA ARG A 36 -14.87 3.28 0.98
C ARG A 36 -13.84 4.06 0.16
N CYS A 37 -12.67 4.38 0.73
CA CYS A 37 -11.60 5.04 -0.03
C CYS A 37 -11.12 4.20 -1.21
N ARG A 38 -10.92 2.89 -1.00
CA ARG A 38 -10.58 1.99 -2.11
C ARG A 38 -11.67 1.84 -3.14
N THR A 39 -12.93 1.83 -2.73
CA THR A 39 -14.05 1.78 -3.67
C THR A 39 -14.02 3.02 -4.57
N VAL A 40 -13.87 4.22 -4.01
CA VAL A 40 -13.76 5.45 -4.82
C VAL A 40 -12.55 5.39 -5.74
N TYR A 41 -11.38 5.00 -5.24
CA TYR A 41 -10.19 4.85 -6.08
C TYR A 41 -10.36 3.79 -7.19
N GLY A 42 -11.07 2.69 -6.93
CA GLY A 42 -11.44 1.70 -7.94
C GLY A 42 -12.38 2.27 -9.00
N LEU A 43 -13.33 3.12 -8.60
CA LEU A 43 -14.20 3.85 -9.52
C LEU A 43 -13.40 4.84 -10.38
N MET A 44 -12.41 5.54 -9.81
CA MET A 44 -11.51 6.44 -10.55
C MET A 44 -10.76 5.70 -11.65
N ASN A 45 -10.17 4.55 -11.34
CA ASN A 45 -9.50 3.71 -12.33
C ASN A 45 -10.46 3.20 -13.42
N THR A 46 -11.70 2.89 -13.04
CA THR A 46 -12.71 2.43 -13.98
C THR A 46 -13.13 3.57 -14.92
N ALA A 47 -13.43 4.75 -14.39
CA ALA A 47 -13.75 5.94 -15.18
C ALA A 47 -12.61 6.31 -16.14
N PHE A 48 -11.37 6.30 -15.65
CA PHE A 48 -10.20 6.56 -16.49
C PHE A 48 -10.05 5.55 -17.63
N ARG A 49 -10.22 4.24 -17.38
CA ARG A 49 -10.18 3.23 -18.45
C ARG A 49 -11.33 3.38 -19.45
N ARG A 50 -12.51 3.81 -19.00
CA ARG A 50 -13.65 4.05 -19.89
C ARG A 50 -13.38 5.18 -20.88
N VAL A 51 -12.51 6.14 -20.57
CA VAL A 51 -12.10 7.23 -21.49
C VAL A 51 -11.71 6.69 -22.86
N GLU A 52 -10.91 5.61 -22.91
CA GLU A 52 -10.41 5.03 -24.17
C GLU A 52 -11.53 4.46 -25.05
N SER A 53 -12.62 4.01 -24.42
CA SER A 53 -13.75 3.35 -25.09
C SER A 53 -14.99 4.22 -25.23
N SER A 54 -15.04 5.36 -24.52
CA SER A 54 -16.21 6.21 -24.43
C SER A 54 -16.26 7.21 -25.57
N LYS A 55 -17.44 7.40 -26.13
CA LYS A 55 -17.70 8.48 -27.11
C LYS A 55 -17.68 9.87 -26.46
N GLU A 56 -17.78 9.92 -25.13
CA GLU A 56 -17.82 11.15 -24.32
C GLU A 56 -16.67 11.16 -23.32
N ALA A 57 -15.43 11.22 -23.81
CA ALA A 57 -14.22 11.22 -22.97
C ALA A 57 -14.21 12.35 -21.93
N GLU A 58 -14.73 13.53 -22.26
CA GLU A 58 -14.88 14.65 -21.32
C GLU A 58 -15.76 14.31 -20.11
N LYS A 59 -16.83 13.53 -20.32
CA LYS A 59 -17.73 13.13 -19.24
C LYS A 59 -17.02 12.24 -18.24
N GLU A 60 -16.21 11.29 -18.72
CA GLU A 60 -15.40 10.43 -17.86
C GLU A 60 -14.33 11.23 -17.10
N TYR A 61 -13.73 12.27 -17.71
CA TYR A 61 -12.83 13.19 -17.02
C TYR A 61 -13.53 14.03 -15.94
N ARG A 62 -14.77 14.46 -16.17
CA ARG A 62 -15.59 15.12 -15.14
C ARG A 62 -15.94 14.17 -14.00
N GLU A 63 -16.30 12.92 -14.31
CA GLU A 63 -16.52 11.89 -13.29
C GLU A 63 -15.25 11.65 -12.47
N LEU A 64 -14.09 11.59 -13.12
CA LEU A 64 -12.79 11.47 -12.45
C LEU A 64 -12.52 12.67 -11.52
N GLN A 65 -12.87 13.88 -11.94
CA GLN A 65 -12.75 15.10 -11.12
C GLN A 65 -13.63 15.03 -9.87
N GLU A 66 -14.87 14.58 -9.99
CA GLU A 66 -15.77 14.43 -8.83
C GLU A 66 -15.30 13.32 -7.88
N LEU A 67 -14.84 12.19 -8.43
CA LEU A 67 -14.31 11.09 -7.63
C LEU A 67 -13.01 11.47 -6.88
N GLU A 68 -12.17 12.34 -7.44
CA GLU A 68 -10.99 12.90 -6.74
C GLU A 68 -11.41 13.68 -5.50
N LYS A 69 -12.38 14.59 -5.62
CA LYS A 69 -12.90 15.37 -4.48
C LYS A 69 -13.48 14.46 -3.40
N ASP A 70 -14.21 13.43 -3.82
CA ASP A 70 -14.79 12.42 -2.95
C ASP A 70 -13.71 11.64 -2.19
N LEU A 71 -12.66 11.22 -2.89
CA LEU A 71 -11.52 10.51 -2.30
C LEU A 71 -10.78 11.40 -1.30
N ARG A 72 -10.51 12.67 -1.66
CA ARG A 72 -9.86 13.65 -0.78
C ARG A 72 -10.67 13.85 0.51
N THR A 73 -11.98 13.99 0.40
CA THR A 73 -12.87 14.15 1.56
C THR A 73 -12.83 12.92 2.47
N ARG A 74 -12.89 11.71 1.89
CA ARG A 74 -12.85 10.46 2.67
C ARG A 74 -11.50 10.22 3.33
N LEU A 75 -10.40 10.54 2.64
CA LEU A 75 -9.05 10.46 3.19
C LEU A 75 -8.85 11.46 4.35
N ASN A 76 -9.39 12.67 4.26
CA ASN A 76 -9.38 13.63 5.37
C ASN A 76 -10.18 13.11 6.57
N ASN A 77 -11.32 12.45 6.34
CA ASN A 77 -12.20 11.95 7.40
C ASN A 77 -11.70 10.66 8.09
N LEU A 78 -10.72 9.97 7.49
CA LEU A 78 -10.22 8.68 7.98
C LEU A 78 -9.47 8.75 9.30
N ASP A 79 -8.71 9.82 9.48
CA ASP A 79 -7.90 10.07 10.67
C ASP A 79 -7.64 11.57 10.81
N ALA A 80 -8.59 12.30 11.39
CA ALA A 80 -8.45 13.75 11.65
C ALA A 80 -7.21 14.09 12.50
N ALA A 81 -6.64 13.11 13.21
CA ALA A 81 -5.44 13.27 14.03
C ALA A 81 -4.12 12.99 13.28
N LYS A 82 -4.13 12.17 12.21
CA LYS A 82 -2.92 11.86 11.42
C LYS A 82 -2.87 12.54 10.06
N GLY A 83 -4.00 13.03 9.56
CA GLY A 83 -4.10 13.71 8.28
C GLY A 83 -3.81 12.80 7.07
N ILE A 84 -4.00 13.35 5.87
CA ILE A 84 -3.61 12.66 4.63
C ILE A 84 -2.08 12.67 4.53
N PRO A 85 -1.42 11.56 4.16
CA PRO A 85 0.02 11.57 3.88
C PRO A 85 0.37 12.66 2.87
N VAL A 86 1.41 13.47 3.15
CA VAL A 86 1.81 14.61 2.29
C VAL A 86 1.95 14.21 0.81
N LYS A 87 2.50 13.02 0.54
CA LYS A 87 2.63 12.51 -0.82
C LYS A 87 1.30 12.21 -1.49
N MET A 88 0.32 11.68 -0.75
CA MET A 88 -1.03 11.47 -1.29
C MET A 88 -1.68 12.81 -1.66
N THR A 89 -1.53 13.84 -0.83
CA THR A 89 -2.02 15.18 -1.16
C THR A 89 -1.35 15.73 -2.42
N GLN A 90 -0.03 15.57 -2.55
CA GLN A 90 0.70 15.97 -3.77
C GLN A 90 0.16 15.28 -5.02
N TYR A 91 -0.06 13.96 -4.97
CA TYR A 91 -0.62 13.24 -6.12
C TYR A 91 -2.07 13.65 -6.43
N LEU A 92 -2.89 13.91 -5.42
CA LEU A 92 -4.25 14.43 -5.61
C LEU A 92 -4.23 15.83 -6.24
N ASP A 93 -3.30 16.70 -5.83
CA ASP A 93 -3.14 18.04 -6.41
C ASP A 93 -2.62 17.96 -7.86
N GLU A 94 -1.66 17.08 -8.15
CA GLU A 94 -1.18 16.80 -9.51
C GLU A 94 -2.30 16.23 -10.39
N LEU A 95 -3.09 15.29 -9.86
CA LEU A 95 -4.23 14.70 -10.57
C LEU A 95 -5.26 15.75 -10.93
N LYS A 96 -5.61 16.61 -9.96
CA LYS A 96 -6.53 17.71 -10.18
C LYS A 96 -6.02 18.65 -11.27
N ALA A 97 -4.76 19.07 -11.19
CA ALA A 97 -4.17 19.95 -12.20
C ALA A 97 -4.17 19.32 -13.60
N ALA A 98 -3.85 18.02 -13.70
CA ALA A 98 -3.85 17.30 -14.97
C ALA A 98 -5.25 17.15 -15.57
N VAL A 99 -6.26 16.87 -14.73
CA VAL A 99 -7.67 16.77 -15.15
C VAL A 99 -8.24 18.13 -15.55
N ASP A 100 -7.94 19.18 -14.79
CA ASP A 100 -8.37 20.55 -15.09
C ASP A 100 -7.74 21.03 -16.43
N ASP A 101 -6.46 20.75 -16.67
CA ASP A 101 -5.78 21.05 -17.94
C ASP A 101 -6.38 20.25 -19.11
N ALA A 102 -6.66 18.97 -18.93
CA ALA A 102 -7.30 18.12 -19.94
C ALA A 102 -8.69 18.64 -20.33
N LEU A 103 -9.50 19.05 -19.34
CA LEU A 103 -10.82 19.62 -19.57
C LEU A 103 -10.75 21.02 -20.20
N ALA A 104 -9.74 21.83 -19.86
CA ALA A 104 -9.54 23.16 -20.43
C ALA A 104 -9.08 23.11 -21.90
N ARG A 105 -8.24 22.15 -22.26
CA ARG A 105 -7.76 21.95 -23.64
C ARG A 105 -8.75 21.19 -24.52
N GLY A 106 -9.69 20.47 -23.91
CA GLY A 106 -10.60 19.56 -24.57
C GLY A 106 -10.01 18.16 -24.69
N VAL A 107 -10.79 17.15 -24.30
CA VAL A 107 -10.37 15.74 -24.34
C VAL A 107 -10.66 15.18 -25.73
N THR A 108 -9.83 15.56 -26.70
CA THR A 108 -9.95 15.12 -28.10
C THR A 108 -9.25 13.79 -28.36
N LEU A 109 -9.52 13.17 -29.51
CA LEU A 109 -8.82 11.95 -29.93
C LEU A 109 -7.30 12.20 -30.05
N GLU A 110 -6.87 13.38 -30.50
CA GLU A 110 -5.46 13.76 -30.57
C GLU A 110 -4.80 13.82 -29.18
N PHE A 111 -5.50 14.36 -28.19
CA PHE A 111 -5.02 14.36 -26.80
C PHE A 111 -4.82 12.94 -26.25
N LEU A 112 -5.74 12.02 -26.56
CA LEU A 112 -5.62 10.62 -26.17
C LEU A 112 -4.49 9.91 -26.92
N MET A 113 -4.39 10.10 -28.24
CA MET A 113 -3.32 9.53 -29.06
C MET A 113 -1.93 10.03 -28.64
N GLN A 114 -1.82 11.32 -28.30
CA GLN A 114 -0.58 11.87 -27.76
C GLN A 114 -0.20 11.19 -26.43
N GLY A 115 -1.16 10.99 -25.53
CA GLY A 115 -0.90 10.26 -24.29
C GLY A 115 -0.46 8.81 -24.53
N VAL A 116 -1.05 8.11 -25.49
CA VAL A 116 -0.60 6.75 -25.84
C VAL A 116 0.82 6.76 -26.39
N ASN A 117 1.16 7.73 -27.26
CA ASN A 117 2.52 7.90 -27.77
C ASN A 117 3.50 8.23 -26.65
N ASP A 118 3.18 9.16 -25.74
CA ASP A 118 4.02 9.51 -24.60
C ASP A 118 4.29 8.26 -23.71
N MET A 119 3.29 7.40 -23.50
CA MET A 119 3.46 6.14 -22.75
C MET A 119 4.35 5.11 -23.46
N LEU A 120 4.41 5.15 -24.80
CA LEU A 120 5.28 4.31 -25.62
C LEU A 120 6.70 4.89 -25.69
N GLU A 121 6.83 6.22 -25.78
CA GLU A 121 8.10 6.94 -25.85
C GLU A 121 8.86 6.96 -24.51
N ASP A 122 8.16 6.97 -23.37
CA ASP A 122 8.77 6.77 -22.04
C ASP A 122 9.26 5.32 -21.82
N LYS A 123 8.99 4.42 -22.78
CA LYS A 123 9.52 3.04 -22.81
C LYS A 123 10.50 2.81 -23.98
N PRO A 124 11.78 3.18 -23.83
CA PRO A 124 12.83 2.45 -24.53
C PRO A 124 13.82 1.75 -23.59
N ASN A 125 13.80 1.97 -22.26
CA ASN A 125 14.80 1.30 -21.41
C ASN A 125 14.52 1.18 -19.89
N ALA A 126 13.30 1.45 -19.41
CA ALA A 126 13.00 1.18 -18.01
C ALA A 126 12.77 -0.34 -17.85
N GLN A 127 13.79 -1.08 -17.41
CA GLN A 127 13.56 -2.29 -16.63
C GLN A 127 12.45 -1.93 -15.63
N PRO A 128 11.30 -2.64 -15.62
CA PRO A 128 10.30 -2.39 -14.62
C PRO A 128 11.01 -2.62 -13.29
N GLU A 129 11.25 -1.55 -12.53
CA GLU A 129 11.74 -1.68 -11.16
C GLU A 129 10.82 -2.71 -10.52
N ALA A 130 11.40 -3.86 -10.18
CA ALA A 130 10.65 -4.99 -9.68
C ALA A 130 9.78 -4.45 -8.56
N GLN A 131 8.46 -4.46 -8.80
CA GLN A 131 7.49 -4.00 -7.82
C GLN A 131 7.90 -4.67 -6.51
N PRO A 132 8.25 -3.92 -5.44
CA PRO A 132 8.60 -4.56 -4.18
C PRO A 132 7.39 -5.41 -3.83
N ALA A 133 7.62 -6.72 -3.76
CA ALA A 133 6.56 -7.70 -3.61
C ALA A 133 5.67 -7.21 -2.47
N ARG A 134 4.40 -6.91 -2.79
CA ARG A 134 3.40 -6.54 -1.78
C ARG A 134 3.54 -7.59 -0.69
N VAL A 135 3.84 -7.18 0.54
CA VAL A 135 3.99 -8.10 1.66
C VAL A 135 2.65 -8.80 1.83
N THR A 136 2.53 -9.98 1.23
CA THR A 136 1.31 -10.76 1.27
C THR A 136 1.13 -11.18 2.72
N MET A 137 0.17 -10.56 3.41
CA MET A 137 -0.16 -10.99 4.77
C MET A 137 -0.52 -12.47 4.72
N MET A 138 0.13 -13.25 5.58
CA MET A 138 -0.12 -14.67 5.68
C MET A 138 -1.61 -14.87 6.05
N PRO A 139 -2.37 -15.72 5.34
CA PRO A 139 -3.78 -15.96 5.63
C PRO A 139 -4.01 -16.26 7.12
N ASP A 140 -5.08 -15.74 7.70
CA ASP A 140 -5.38 -15.86 9.14
C ASP A 140 -5.35 -17.30 9.67
N THR A 141 -5.67 -18.28 8.82
CA THR A 141 -5.58 -19.72 9.12
C THR A 141 -4.14 -20.18 9.34
N LYS A 142 -3.22 -19.75 8.48
CA LYS A 142 -1.79 -20.02 8.64
C LYS A 142 -1.22 -19.26 9.82
N TYR A 143 -1.64 -18.02 10.06
CA TYR A 143 -1.19 -17.22 11.20
C TYR A 143 -1.59 -17.87 12.54
N LYS A 144 -2.85 -18.33 12.67
CA LYS A 144 -3.32 -19.06 13.85
C LYS A 144 -2.52 -20.35 14.09
N LYS A 145 -2.20 -21.09 13.03
CA LYS A 145 -1.37 -22.31 13.13
C LYS A 145 0.03 -22.00 13.64
N VAL A 146 0.73 -21.06 13.00
CA VAL A 146 2.10 -20.66 13.41
C VAL A 146 2.11 -20.10 14.84
N ARG A 147 1.09 -19.34 15.23
CA ARG A 147 0.96 -18.82 16.60
C ARG A 147 0.74 -19.95 17.63
N GLY A 148 -0.02 -20.98 17.27
CA GLY A 148 -0.20 -22.19 18.08
C GLY A 148 1.11 -22.97 18.26
N GLU A 149 1.80 -23.23 17.15
CA GLU A 149 3.12 -23.90 17.14
C GLU A 149 4.15 -23.12 17.96
N LEU A 150 4.14 -21.78 17.88
CA LEU A 150 5.00 -20.92 18.69
C LEU A 150 4.72 -21.06 20.20
N ALA A 151 3.44 -21.07 20.59
CA ALA A 151 3.05 -21.23 22.00
C ALA A 151 3.42 -22.62 22.54
N GLU A 152 3.30 -23.67 21.73
CA GLU A 152 3.73 -25.03 22.09
C GLU A 152 5.26 -25.11 22.23
N ALA A 153 6.00 -24.52 21.28
CA ALA A 153 7.46 -24.46 21.35
C ALA A 153 7.95 -23.67 22.59
N GLN A 154 7.30 -22.56 22.92
CA GLN A 154 7.60 -21.78 24.12
C GLN A 154 7.36 -22.57 25.41
N LYS A 155 6.24 -23.30 25.50
CA LYS A 155 5.97 -24.19 26.64
C LYS A 155 7.03 -25.29 26.77
N LYS A 156 7.48 -25.85 25.64
CA LYS A 156 8.53 -26.87 25.63
C LYS A 156 9.87 -26.31 26.09
N ILE A 157 10.25 -25.11 25.63
CA ILE A 157 11.47 -24.41 26.07
C ILE A 157 11.40 -24.12 27.58
N GLN A 158 10.26 -23.64 28.07
CA GLN A 158 10.08 -23.36 29.50
C GLN A 158 10.30 -24.63 30.34
N LYS A 159 9.67 -25.74 29.95
CA LYS A 159 9.82 -27.02 30.66
C LYS A 159 11.27 -27.51 30.66
N LEU A 160 11.95 -27.45 29.51
CA LEU A 160 13.36 -27.84 29.41
C LEU A 160 14.28 -26.95 30.25
N ASN A 161 13.96 -25.66 30.38
CA ASN A 161 14.71 -24.75 31.26
C ASN A 161 14.49 -25.08 32.75
N GLU A 162 13.26 -25.41 33.14
CA GLU A 162 12.95 -25.84 34.51
C GLU A 162 13.71 -27.15 34.86
N GLU A 163 13.71 -28.12 33.94
CA GLU A 163 14.46 -29.37 34.09
C GLU A 163 15.97 -29.14 34.15
N ASN A 164 16.53 -28.30 33.28
CA ASN A 164 17.95 -27.94 33.30
C ASN A 164 18.36 -27.24 34.60
N ASN A 165 17.52 -26.32 35.10
CA ASN A 165 17.78 -25.64 36.37
C ASN A 165 17.75 -26.63 37.55
N ALA A 166 16.79 -27.56 37.56
CA ALA A 166 16.71 -28.59 38.59
C ALA A 166 17.93 -29.53 38.57
N LEU A 167 18.37 -29.95 37.38
CA LEU A 167 19.58 -30.77 37.21
C LEU A 167 20.84 -30.02 37.61
N THR A 168 20.97 -28.75 37.23
CA THR A 168 22.10 -27.88 37.62
C THR A 168 22.21 -27.77 39.13
N MET A 169 21.08 -27.58 39.84
CA MET A 169 21.07 -27.53 41.30
C MET A 169 21.44 -28.87 41.94
N LYS A 170 21.04 -30.00 41.32
CA LYS A 170 21.40 -31.34 41.79
C LYS A 170 22.88 -31.63 41.59
N VAL A 171 23.45 -31.25 40.44
CA VAL A 171 24.89 -31.35 40.17
C VAL A 171 25.68 -30.51 41.17
N LYS A 172 25.33 -29.23 41.36
CA LYS A 172 25.97 -28.37 42.36
C LYS A 172 25.93 -28.94 43.78
N ARG A 173 24.81 -29.57 44.18
CA ARG A 173 24.70 -30.21 45.48
C ARG A 173 25.64 -31.41 45.60
N LEU A 174 25.69 -32.25 44.58
CA LEU A 174 26.59 -33.42 44.55
C LEU A 174 28.07 -33.01 44.50
N GLU A 175 28.41 -31.93 43.79
CA GLU A 175 29.76 -31.34 43.77
C GLU A 175 30.15 -30.83 45.16
N MET A 176 29.27 -30.07 45.83
CA MET A 176 29.51 -29.60 47.20
C MET A 176 29.63 -30.74 48.22
N GLU A 177 28.86 -31.82 48.04
CA GLU A 177 28.95 -33.02 48.86
C GLU A 177 30.27 -33.78 48.62
N ARG A 178 30.74 -33.83 47.36
CA ARG A 178 32.04 -34.43 47.00
C ARG A 178 33.21 -33.61 47.56
N ASP A 179 33.16 -32.28 47.42
CA ASP A 179 34.19 -31.37 47.93
C ASP A 179 34.25 -31.36 49.47
N ARG A 180 33.11 -31.60 50.15
CA ARG A 180 33.05 -31.79 51.61
C ARG A 180 33.51 -33.18 52.06
N ALA A 181 33.38 -34.20 51.22
CA ALA A 181 33.80 -35.56 51.50
C ALA A 181 35.31 -35.81 51.29
N GLY A 182 36.04 -34.80 50.78
CA GLY A 182 37.51 -34.80 50.80
C GLY A 182 38.18 -35.88 49.93
N VAL A 183 37.70 -36.08 48.71
CA VAL A 183 38.44 -36.77 47.63
C VAL A 183 38.70 -35.79 46.50
#